data_AF-A0A8J3EUW4-F1
#
_entry.id   AF-A0A8J3EUW4-F1
#
_cell.length_a   1.000
_cell.length_b   1.000
_cell.length_c   1.000
_cell.angle_alpha   90.00
_cell.angle_beta   90.00
_cell.angle_gamma   90.00
#
_symmetry.space_group_name_H-M   'P 1'
#
loop_
_entity.id
_entity.type
_entity.pdbx_description
1 polymer ?
#
loop_
_entity_poly.entity_id
_entity_poly.type
_entity_poly.pdbx_seq_one_letter_code
_entity_poly.pdbx_strand_id
1 'polypeptide(L)'
;MGGMIRTVILSALGLSAAALALEWLEYQYVIRTLSTEFYIVILCIAFTALGLWAGHRLTARRQPAGFELNEAAMASLSITGKEHEVLQHLAAGQSNKEIARTMGVSP
;
A
#
# COMPACT_ATOMS: atom_id res chain seq x y z
N MET A 1 7.22 32.95 11.47
CA MET A 1 7.94 33.21 10.20
C MET A 1 8.35 31.96 9.40
N GLY A 2 8.69 30.81 10.01
CA GLY A 2 9.13 29.63 9.26
C GLY A 2 8.08 28.94 8.36
N GLY A 3 6.78 29.08 8.66
CA GLY A 3 5.70 28.49 7.85
C GLY A 3 5.51 29.18 6.50
N MET A 4 5.47 30.52 6.47
CA MET A 4 5.35 31.30 5.22
C MET A 4 6.54 31.08 4.28
N ILE A 5 7.75 30.95 4.82
CA ILE A 5 8.95 30.70 4.01
C ILE A 5 8.86 29.34 3.31
N ARG A 6 8.30 28.31 3.97
CA ARG A 6 8.10 26.99 3.36
C ARG A 6 7.09 27.02 2.22
N THR A 7 5.96 27.72 2.38
CA THR A 7 4.98 27.87 1.30
C THR A 7 5.55 28.64 0.12
N VAL A 8 6.29 29.72 0.38
CA VAL A 8 6.95 30.50 -0.68
C VAL A 8 8.00 29.65 -1.41
N ILE A 9 8.80 28.86 -0.70
CA ILE A 9 9.78 27.95 -1.32
C ILE A 9 9.09 26.86 -2.14
N LEU A 10 8.01 26.26 -1.62
CA LEU A 10 7.25 25.23 -2.35
C LEU A 10 6.57 25.80 -3.59
N SER A 11 5.99 27.00 -3.50
CA SER A 11 5.39 27.69 -4.63
C SER A 11 6.44 28.13 -5.65
N ALA A 12 7.60 28.61 -5.22
CA ALA A 12 8.70 28.97 -6.11
C ALA A 12 9.29 27.74 -6.82
N LEU A 13 9.47 26.63 -6.11
CA LEU A 13 9.87 25.35 -6.69
C LEU A 13 8.85 24.86 -7.72
N GLY A 14 7.55 24.89 -7.37
CA GLY A 14 6.48 24.53 -8.29
C GLY A 14 6.45 25.42 -9.54
N LEU A 15 6.64 26.72 -9.37
CA LEU A 15 6.67 27.68 -10.48
C LEU A 15 7.89 27.46 -11.38
N SER A 16 9.07 27.21 -10.80
CA SER A 16 10.29 26.90 -11.57
C SER A 16 10.18 25.56 -12.31
N ALA A 17 9.56 24.55 -11.71
CA ALA A 17 9.32 23.27 -12.36
C ALA A 17 8.33 23.41 -13.52
N ALA A 18 7.28 24.22 -13.35
CA ALA A 18 6.32 24.52 -14.41
C ALA A 18 6.98 25.32 -15.55
N ALA A 19 7.83 26.29 -15.24
CA ALA A 19 8.59 27.05 -16.23
C ALA A 19 9.57 26.17 -17.01
N LEU A 20 10.32 25.30 -16.34
CA LEU A 20 11.21 24.33 -16.99
C LEU A 20 10.44 23.31 -17.83
N ALA A 21 9.27 22.86 -17.38
CA ALA A 21 8.41 21.98 -18.15
C ALA A 21 7.87 22.67 -19.40
N LEU A 22 7.54 23.96 -19.31
CA LEU A 22 7.10 24.76 -20.44
C LEU A 22 8.23 24.96 -21.45
N GLU A 23 9.43 25.29 -20.98
CA GLU A 23 10.62 25.45 -21.83
C GLU A 23 11.02 24.12 -22.48
N TRP A 24 10.89 23.01 -21.76
CA TRP A 24 11.12 21.67 -22.30
C TRP A 24 10.07 21.28 -23.35
N LEU A 25 8.80 21.64 -23.13
CA LEU A 25 7.73 21.38 -24.09
C LEU A 25 7.88 22.26 -25.35
N GLU A 26 8.34 23.49 -25.18
CA GLU A 26 8.66 24.40 -26.27
C GLU A 26 9.90 23.92 -27.05
N TYR A 27 10.94 23.42 -26.37
CA TYR A 27 12.07 22.74 -26.98
C TYR A 27 11.63 21.51 -27.79
N GLN A 28 10.70 20.71 -27.25
CA GLN A 28 10.08 19.58 -27.96
C GLN A 28 9.25 20.05 -29.17
N TYR A 29 8.55 21.17 -29.07
CA TYR A 29 7.75 21.73 -30.15
C TYR A 29 8.61 22.30 -31.30
N VAL A 30 9.73 22.94 -30.96
CA VAL A 30 10.73 23.42 -31.93
C VAL A 30 11.42 22.24 -32.63
N ILE A 31 11.56 21.10 -31.94
CA ILE A 31 12.06 19.82 -32.48
C ILE A 31 10.92 19.03 -33.16
N ARG A 32 10.20 19.64 -34.10
CA ARG A 32 9.18 18.99 -34.97
C ARG A 32 9.71 17.87 -35.90
N THR A 33 10.73 17.13 -35.46
CA THR A 33 11.23 15.85 -35.98
C THR A 33 11.08 14.72 -34.94
N LEU A 34 10.21 14.87 -33.94
CA LEU A 34 9.99 13.91 -32.87
C LEU A 34 9.23 12.66 -33.36
N SER A 35 9.97 11.57 -33.55
CA SER A 35 9.46 10.23 -33.89
C SER A 35 8.51 9.69 -32.81
N THR A 36 7.59 8.81 -33.21
CA THR A 36 6.53 8.18 -32.37
C THR A 36 7.05 7.60 -31.05
N GLU A 37 8.31 7.18 -30.98
CA GLU A 37 8.95 6.64 -29.78
C GLU A 37 8.89 7.58 -28.57
N PHE A 38 9.05 8.89 -28.75
CA PHE A 38 9.02 9.82 -27.60
C PHE A 38 7.63 9.92 -26.96
N TYR A 39 6.57 9.85 -27.78
CA TYR A 39 5.20 9.79 -27.27
C TYR A 39 4.97 8.51 -26.47
N ILE A 40 5.50 7.38 -26.94
CA ILE A 40 5.39 6.08 -26.24
C ILE A 40 6.13 6.14 -24.90
N VAL A 41 7.34 6.71 -24.85
CA VAL A 41 8.11 6.82 -23.59
C VAL A 41 7.38 7.70 -22.57
N ILE A 42 6.87 8.86 -22.98
CA ILE A 42 6.11 9.74 -22.08
C ILE A 42 4.84 9.05 -21.59
N LEU A 43 4.12 8.37 -22.50
CA LEU A 43 2.93 7.59 -22.16
C LEU A 43 3.25 6.49 -21.14
N CYS A 44 4.33 5.72 -21.37
CA CYS A 44 4.79 4.69 -20.44
C CYS A 44 5.10 5.28 -19.06
N ILE A 45 5.87 6.36 -18.98
CA ILE A 45 6.22 7.00 -17.70
C ILE A 45 4.95 7.47 -16.97
N ALA A 46 4.03 8.11 -17.68
CA ALA A 46 2.77 8.58 -17.11
C ALA A 46 1.93 7.41 -16.55
N PHE A 47 1.75 6.34 -17.34
CA PHE A 47 0.99 5.16 -16.91
C PHE A 47 1.69 4.39 -15.79
N THR A 48 3.02 4.25 -15.80
CA THR A 48 3.77 3.60 -14.72
C THR A 48 3.68 4.40 -13.42
N ALA A 49 3.83 5.73 -13.48
CA ALA A 49 3.70 6.59 -12.31
C ALA A 49 2.27 6.54 -11.73
N LEU A 50 1.26 6.64 -12.58
CA LEU A 50 -0.14 6.53 -12.18
C LEU A 50 -0.47 5.14 -11.62
N GLY A 51 0.01 4.07 -12.25
CA GLY A 51 -0.18 2.71 -11.80
C GLY A 51 0.47 2.44 -10.45
N LEU A 52 1.70 2.93 -10.23
CA LEU A 52 2.39 2.79 -8.94
C LEU A 52 1.70 3.60 -7.84
N TRP A 53 1.26 4.83 -8.15
CA TRP A 53 0.49 5.65 -7.22
C TRP A 53 -0.85 5.01 -6.85
N ALA A 54 -1.61 4.55 -7.85
CA ALA A 54 -2.90 3.91 -7.64
C ALA A 54 -2.75 2.58 -6.90
N GLY A 55 -1.76 1.75 -7.26
CA GLY A 55 -1.44 0.51 -6.56
C GLY A 55 -1.05 0.77 -5.11
N HIS A 56 -0.17 1.74 -4.85
CA HIS A 56 0.18 2.11 -3.48
C HIS A 56 -1.02 2.66 -2.70
N ARG A 57 -1.91 3.45 -3.34
CA ARG A 57 -3.08 4.04 -2.69
C ARG A 57 -4.20 3.04 -2.39
N LEU A 58 -4.47 2.12 -3.32
CA LEU A 58 -5.56 1.14 -3.23
C LEU A 58 -5.13 -0.13 -2.50
N THR A 59 -3.86 -0.53 -2.67
CA THR A 59 -3.28 -1.73 -2.04
C THR A 59 -2.50 -1.40 -0.78
N ALA A 60 -2.48 -0.14 -0.33
CA ALA A 60 -2.07 0.18 1.04
C ALA A 60 -2.91 -0.66 2.00
N ARG A 61 -2.31 -1.78 2.45
CA ARG A 61 -2.91 -2.68 3.43
C ARG A 61 -3.23 -1.81 4.63
N ARG A 62 -4.53 -1.62 4.87
CA ARG A 62 -4.99 -1.14 6.17
C ARG A 62 -4.39 -2.10 7.18
N GLN A 63 -3.67 -1.57 8.18
CA GLN A 63 -3.21 -2.42 9.27
C GLN A 63 -4.43 -3.20 9.75
N PRO A 64 -4.37 -4.54 9.79
CA PRO A 64 -5.48 -5.30 10.31
C PRO A 64 -5.76 -4.75 11.71
N ALA A 65 -7.01 -4.37 11.96
CA ALA A 65 -7.41 -4.04 13.31
C ALA A 65 -7.03 -5.21 14.23
N GLY A 66 -6.71 -4.92 15.49
CA GLY A 66 -6.44 -5.96 16.47
C GLY A 66 -7.55 -7.01 16.45
N PHE A 67 -7.20 -8.27 16.63
CA PHE A 67 -8.19 -9.35 16.65
C PHE A 67 -9.18 -9.11 17.80
N GLU A 68 -10.46 -9.03 17.47
CA GLU A 68 -11.55 -8.96 18.44
C GLU A 68 -12.29 -10.30 18.43
N LEU A 69 -12.48 -10.89 19.62
CA LEU A 69 -13.15 -12.18 19.76
C LEU A 69 -14.62 -12.05 19.37
N ASN A 70 -15.07 -12.87 18.41
CA ASN A 70 -16.49 -12.91 18.04
C ASN A 70 -17.27 -13.82 19.00
N GLU A 71 -17.80 -13.24 20.08
CA GLU A 71 -18.59 -13.98 21.07
C GLU A 71 -19.88 -14.58 20.48
N ALA A 72 -20.49 -13.93 19.50
CA ALA A 72 -21.69 -14.45 18.83
C ALA A 72 -21.38 -15.72 18.02
N ALA A 73 -20.22 -15.78 17.37
CA ALA A 73 -19.76 -16.97 16.66
C ALA A 73 -19.37 -18.10 17.63
N MET A 74 -18.74 -17.77 18.75
CA MET A 74 -18.43 -18.73 19.81
C MET A 74 -19.70 -19.41 20.33
N ALA A 75 -20.75 -18.63 20.60
CA ALA A 75 -22.04 -19.13 21.08
C ALA A 75 -22.79 -19.93 20.00
N SER A 76 -22.84 -19.43 18.75
CA SER A 76 -23.58 -20.11 17.68
C SER A 76 -22.95 -21.45 17.27
N LEU A 77 -21.62 -21.56 17.35
CA LEU A 77 -20.87 -22.78 17.07
C LEU A 77 -20.70 -23.67 18.31
N SER A 78 -21.19 -23.22 19.49
CA SER A 78 -21.04 -23.93 20.76
C SER A 78 -19.58 -24.32 21.07
N ILE A 79 -18.63 -23.44 20.73
CA ILE A 79 -17.20 -23.69 20.92
C ILE A 79 -16.87 -23.65 22.41
N THR A 80 -16.27 -24.72 22.90
CA THR A 80 -15.81 -24.82 24.28
C THR A 80 -14.49 -24.08 24.50
N GLY A 81 -14.16 -23.75 25.76
CA GLY A 81 -12.91 -23.06 26.08
C GLY A 81 -11.65 -23.80 25.60
N LYS A 82 -11.67 -25.15 25.63
CA LYS A 82 -10.56 -25.97 25.12
C LYS A 82 -10.45 -25.93 23.60
N GLU A 83 -11.56 -25.99 22.89
CA GLU A 83 -11.57 -25.86 21.42
C GLU A 83 -11.12 -24.46 21.01
N HIS A 84 -11.48 -23.43 21.77
CA HIS A 84 -10.98 -22.08 21.57
C HIS A 84 -9.45 -21.99 21.73
N GLU A 85 -8.89 -22.64 22.75
CA GLU A 85 -7.45 -22.72 22.97
C GLU A 85 -6.72 -23.39 21.78
N VAL A 86 -7.28 -24.49 21.26
CA VAL A 86 -6.80 -25.14 20.02
C VAL A 86 -6.80 -24.16 18.85
N LEU A 87 -7.88 -23.39 18.68
CA LEU A 87 -8.03 -22.40 17.61
C LEU A 87 -7.02 -21.24 17.75
N GLN A 88 -6.71 -20.82 18.98
CA GLN A 88 -5.66 -19.81 19.22
C GLN A 88 -4.29 -20.33 18.79
N HIS A 89 -3.94 -21.56 19.15
CA HIS A 89 -2.69 -22.19 18.73
C HIS A 89 -2.60 -22.39 17.21
N LEU A 90 -3.73 -22.73 16.57
CA LEU A 90 -3.83 -22.84 15.12
C LEU A 90 -3.64 -21.48 14.44
N ALA A 91 -4.24 -20.40 14.99
CA ALA A 91 -4.05 -19.04 14.50
C ALA A 91 -2.60 -18.54 14.68
N ALA A 92 -1.88 -19.04 15.69
CA ALA A 92 -0.45 -18.79 15.87
C ALA A 92 0.45 -19.59 14.89
N GLY A 93 -0.13 -20.46 14.06
CA GLY A 93 0.58 -21.21 13.02
C GLY A 93 1.23 -22.50 13.51
N GLN A 94 0.83 -23.03 14.66
CA GLN A 94 1.38 -24.28 15.20
C GLN A 94 0.81 -25.51 14.48
N SER A 95 1.63 -26.55 14.36
CA SER A 95 1.24 -27.85 13.81
C SER A 95 0.47 -28.70 14.83
N ASN A 96 -0.35 -29.66 14.36
CA ASN A 96 -1.11 -30.56 15.26
C ASN A 96 -0.24 -31.24 16.33
N LYS A 97 1.01 -31.59 15.99
CA LYS A 97 1.96 -32.18 16.95
C LYS A 97 2.42 -31.18 18.01
N GLU A 98 2.66 -29.93 17.63
CA GLU A 98 3.05 -28.87 18.57
C GLU A 98 1.89 -28.47 19.47
N ILE A 99 0.69 -28.39 18.91
CA ILE A 99 -0.56 -28.15 19.64
C ILE A 99 -0.78 -29.26 20.67
N ALA A 100 -0.68 -30.51 20.24
CA ALA A 100 -0.84 -31.66 21.10
C ALA A 100 0.20 -31.68 22.24
N ARG A 101 1.45 -31.37 21.92
CA ARG A 101 2.53 -31.26 22.90
C ARG A 101 2.30 -30.13 23.91
N THR A 102 1.79 -28.98 23.45
CA THR A 102 1.52 -27.81 24.30
C THR A 102 0.36 -28.07 25.26
N MET A 103 -0.70 -28.72 24.78
CA MET A 103 -1.88 -29.03 25.59
C MET A 103 -1.80 -30.36 26.35
N GLY A 104 -0.69 -31.11 26.21
CA GLY A 104 -0.49 -32.40 26.87
C GLY A 104 -1.43 -33.50 26.39
N VAL A 105 -1.85 -33.46 25.12
CA VAL A 105 -2.74 -34.45 24.50
C VAL A 105 -1.99 -35.28 23.45
N SER A 106 -2.61 -36.37 22.98
CA SER A 106 -2.06 -37.17 21.88
C SER A 106 -2.02 -36.35 20.58
N PRO A 107 -0.94 -36.46 19.79
CA PRO A 107 -0.87 -35.89 18.44
C PRO A 107 -1.78 -36.61 17.44
#